data_AF-A0A382MM47-F1
#
_entry.id   AF-A0A382MM47-F1
#
_cell.length_a   1.000
_cell.length_b   1.000
_cell.length_c   1.000
_cell.angle_alpha   90.00
_cell.angle_beta   90.00
_cell.angle_gamma   90.00
#
_symmetry.space_group_name_H-M   'P 1'
#
loop_
_entity.id
_entity.type
_entity.pdbx_description
1 polymer ?
#
loop_
_entity_poly.entity_id
_entity_poly.type
_entity_poly.pdbx_seq_one_letter_code
_entity_poly.pdbx_strand_id
1 'polypeptide(L)' 'MPKSLVIVESPAKAKTIKKFLGKDFEIKASVGHVRDLPEKGLGVDLNNNFKPEYVTIKGKE' A
#
# COMPACT_ATOMS: atom_id res chain seq x y z
N MET A 1 -0.47 -26.06 -2.26
CA MET A 1 -0.59 -25.15 -3.41
C MET A 1 -0.10 -23.78 -2.99
N PRO A 2 0.55 -23.00 -3.87
CA PRO A 2 0.89 -21.61 -3.59
C PRO A 2 -0.40 -20.83 -3.32
N LYS A 3 -0.44 -20.08 -2.23
CA LYS A 3 -1.60 -19.24 -1.90
C LYS A 3 -1.53 -17.93 -2.67
N SER A 4 -2.64 -17.53 -3.26
CA SER A 4 -2.73 -16.22 -3.93
C SER A 4 -2.74 -15.10 -2.89
N LEU A 5 -1.92 -14.07 -3.08
CA LEU A 5 -1.84 -12.93 -2.18
C LEU A 5 -2.85 -11.84 -2.57
N VAL A 6 -3.62 -11.35 -1.59
CA VAL A 6 -4.53 -10.21 -1.72
C VAL A 6 -4.12 -9.14 -0.72
N ILE A 7 -3.85 -7.94 -1.23
CA ILE A 7 -3.52 -6.77 -0.40
C ILE A 7 -4.72 -5.84 -0.35
N VAL A 8 -5.13 -5.45 0.85
CA VAL A 8 -6.22 -4.49 1.08
C VAL A 8 -5.73 -3.33 1.95
N GLU A 9 -6.44 -2.22 1.92
CA GLU A 9 -5.98 -1.02 2.64
C GLU A 9 -6.08 -1.13 4.17
N SER A 10 -7.14 -1.76 4.71
CA SER A 10 -7.44 -1.74 6.15
C SER A 10 -7.52 -3.13 6.78
N PRO A 11 -7.14 -3.29 8.06
CA PRO A 11 -7.26 -4.57 8.77
C PRO A 11 -8.70 -5.11 8.84
N ALA A 12 -9.69 -4.21 8.91
CA ALA A 12 -11.11 -4.59 8.90
C ALA A 12 -11.51 -5.27 7.58
N LYS A 13 -11.13 -4.69 6.43
CA LYS A 13 -11.36 -5.30 5.11
C LYS A 13 -10.70 -6.68 5.01
N ALA A 14 -9.48 -6.82 5.52
CA ALA A 14 -8.76 -8.10 5.51
C ALA A 14 -9.52 -9.20 6.27
N LYS A 15 -10.02 -8.89 7.47
CA LYS A 15 -10.84 -9.82 8.27
C LYS A 15 -12.13 -10.23 7.56
N THR A 16 -12.78 -9.29 6.89
CA THR A 16 -14.02 -9.55 6.14
C THR A 16 -13.76 -10.41 4.90
N ILE A 17 -12.80 -10.05 4.06
CA ILE A 17 -12.48 -10.78 2.82
C ILE A 17 -11.98 -12.19 3.12
N LYS A 18 -11.25 -12.39 4.22
CA LYS A 18 -10.80 -13.72 4.66
C LYS A 18 -11.95 -14.70 4.90
N LYS A 19 -13.12 -14.21 5.34
CA LYS A 19 -14.31 -15.05 5.52
C LYS A 19 -14.90 -15.51 4.18
N PHE A 20 -14.69 -14.75 3.11
CA PHE A 20 -15.23 -15.07 1.77
C PHE A 20 -14.27 -15.94 0.95
N LEU A 21 -12.98 -15.61 0.91
CA LEU A 21 -12.01 -16.29 0.04
C LEU A 21 -11.41 -17.55 0.65
N GLY A 22 -11.51 -17.73 1.97
CA GLY A 22 -11.05 -18.96 2.62
C GLY A 22 -9.53 -19.11 2.69
N LYS A 23 -9.05 -20.36 2.79
CA LYS A 23 -7.66 -20.70 3.15
C LYS A 23 -6.68 -20.68 1.98
N ASP A 24 -7.19 -20.59 0.75
CA ASP A 24 -6.39 -20.60 -0.48
C ASP A 24 -5.76 -19.24 -0.78
N PHE A 25 -6.17 -18.20 -0.04
CA PHE A 25 -5.65 -16.85 -0.18
C PHE A 25 -4.90 -16.42 1.08
N GLU A 26 -3.78 -15.74 0.87
CA GLU A 26 -3.12 -14.94 1.91
C GLU A 26 -3.62 -13.50 1.80
N ILE A 27 -4.07 -12.91 2.91
CA ILE A 27 -4.64 -11.57 2.90
C ILE A 27 -3.84 -10.69 3.85
N LYS A 28 -3.30 -9.57 3.34
CA LYS A 28 -2.52 -8.59 4.09
C LYS A 28 -3.16 -7.21 4.00
N ALA A 29 -3.00 -6.42 5.05
CA ALA A 29 -3.42 -5.02 5.05
C ALA A 29 -2.20 -4.10 4.86
N SER A 30 -2.26 -3.14 3.94
CA SER A 30 -1.23 -2.09 3.78
C SER A 30 -1.30 -1.05 4.92
N VAL A 31 -2.46 -0.96 5.58
CA VAL A 31 -2.76 -0.01 6.65
C VAL A 31 -2.59 1.43 6.14
N GLY A 32 -3.24 1.72 5.00
CA GLY A 32 -3.18 3.00 4.30
C GLY A 32 -2.10 3.07 3.22
N HIS A 33 -1.60 4.29 2.96
CA HIS A 33 -0.55 4.56 1.99
C HIS A 33 0.78 3.89 2.39
N VAL A 34 1.57 3.49 1.39
CA VAL A 34 2.92 2.91 1.55
C VAL A 34 4.00 3.84 1.06
N ARG A 35 3.66 4.76 0.15
CA ARG A 35 4.53 5.81 -0.37
C ARG A 35 3.79 7.13 -0.35
N ASP A 36 4.56 8.19 -0.17
CA ASP A 36 4.09 9.57 -0.23
C ASP A 36 5.19 10.47 -0.82
N LEU A 37 4.89 11.74 -1.06
CA LEU A 37 5.91 12.74 -1.33
C LEU A 37 6.86 12.88 -0.12
N PRO A 38 8.11 13.33 -0.32
CA PRO A 38 9.03 13.55 0.79
C PRO A 38 8.42 14.57 1.77
N GLU A 39 8.58 14.33 3.08
CA GLU A 39 8.08 15.25 4.12
C GLU A 39 8.69 16.65 4.03
N LYS A 40 9.83 16.79 3.34
CA LYS A 40 10.55 18.05 3.17
C LYS A 40 10.73 18.34 1.69
N GLY A 41 10.59 19.63 1.34
CA GLY A 41 10.65 20.08 -0.05
C GLY A 41 9.31 19.91 -0.76
N LEU A 42 9.26 20.28 -2.04
CA LEU A 42 8.02 20.25 -2.82
C LEU A 42 7.63 18.83 -3.25
N GLY A 43 8.61 17.92 -3.39
CA GLY A 43 8.37 16.55 -3.85
C GLY A 43 7.89 16.44 -5.30
N VAL A 44 7.87 17.55 -6.05
CA VAL A 44 7.36 17.61 -7.42
C VAL A 44 8.30 18.46 -8.26
N ASP A 45 8.71 17.93 -9.41
CA ASP A 45 9.51 18.64 -10.40
C ASP A 45 8.61 19.45 -11.35
N LEU A 46 8.57 20.77 -11.15
CA LEU A 46 7.74 21.70 -11.93
C LEU A 46 8.20 21.84 -13.39
N ASN A 47 9.48 21.58 -13.69
CA ASN A 47 10.03 21.73 -15.03
C ASN A 47 9.90 20.43 -15.86
N ASN A 48 9.58 19.32 -15.19
CA ASN A 48 9.50 18.00 -15.80
C ASN A 48 8.08 17.43 -15.68
N ASN A 49 7.11 18.16 -16.24
CA ASN A 49 5.70 17.76 -16.30
C ASN A 49 5.11 17.33 -14.93
N PHE A 50 5.47 18.06 -13.87
CA PHE A 50 5.03 17.79 -12.49
C PHE A 50 5.38 16.37 -12.02
N LYS A 51 6.53 15.82 -12.44
CA LYS A 51 6.97 14.49 -12.03
C LYS A 51 7.10 14.43 -10.49
N PRO A 52 6.36 13.54 -9.80
CA PRO A 52 6.47 13.40 -8.36
C PRO A 52 7.69 12.57 -7.98
N GLU A 53 8.32 12.92 -6.88
CA GLU A 53 9.23 12.07 -6.14
C GLU A 53 8.42 11.34 -5.07
N TYR A 54 8.44 10.00 -5.07
CA TYR A 54 7.74 9.21 -4.05
C TYR A 54 8.73 8.47 -3.18
N VAL A 55 8.62 8.62 -1.87
CA VAL A 55 9.42 7.92 -0.87
C VAL A 55 8.54 6.93 -0.09
N THR A 56 9.13 5.86 0.43
CA THR A 56 8.42 4.94 1.33
C THR A 56 8.18 5.62 2.67
N ILE A 57 6.97 5.51 3.19
CA ILE A 57 6.62 6.09 4.49
C ILE A 57 7.39 5.36 5.59
N LYS A 58 8.01 6.10 6.51
CA LYS A 58 8.80 5.52 7.60
C LYS A 58 7.94 4.55 8.43
N GLY A 59 8.45 3.33 8.65
CA GLY A 59 7.72 2.27 9.35
C GLY A 59 6.77 1.44 8.46
N LYS A 60 6.79 1.65 7.15
CA LYS A 60 6.09 0.83 6.12
C LYS A 60 7.07 0.06 5.21
N GLU A 61 8.33 -0.04 5.64
CA GLU A 61 9.42 -0.73 4.91
C GLU A 61 9.26 -2.25 4.92
#